data_AF-C8PJQ0-F1
#
_entry.id   AF-C8PJQ0-F1
#
_cell.length_a   1.000
_cell.length_b   1.000
_cell.length_c   1.000
_cell.angle_alpha   90.00
_cell.angle_beta   90.00
_cell.angle_gamma   90.00
#
_symmetry.space_group_name_H-M   'P 1'
#
loop_
_entity.id
_entity.type
_entity.pdbx_description
1 polymer ?
#
loop_
_entity_poly.entity_id
_entity_poly.type
_entity_poly.pdbx_seq_one_letter_code
_entity_poly.pdbx_strand_id
1 'polypeptide(L)'
;MILCEQPYPEILDAIAAELGGESVELIFVRGEEMRQLNAQTRGIDKATDVLSFPLDPAAFAGFGEDLSEESSAHENSGDKILNAANSASENTGAANSASKNSNTMNSENSEGESPNDENLKNENFDGGNFAPALLGSVVINLDLVELKAAQLGHGRDDETALLFTHGLLHVLGYDHESDDGQMRAKECEIIEKFRLPKSLIVRTEGNEE
;
A
#
# COMPACT_ATOMS: atom_id res chain seq x y z
N MET A 1 9.89 12.98 6.33
CA MET A 1 9.59 12.75 7.77
C MET A 1 9.38 11.26 8.00
N ILE A 2 9.91 10.68 9.08
CA ILE A 2 9.68 9.27 9.40
C ILE A 2 8.47 9.14 10.34
N LEU A 3 7.51 8.30 9.95
CA LEU A 3 6.37 7.91 10.79
C LEU A 3 6.68 6.54 11.41
N CYS A 4 6.94 6.49 12.71
CA CYS A 4 7.23 5.25 13.44
C CYS A 4 6.63 5.33 14.84
N GLU A 5 5.94 4.28 15.28
CA GLU A 5 5.39 4.19 16.65
C GLU A 5 6.44 3.73 17.69
N GLN A 6 7.59 3.23 17.23
CA GLN A 6 8.65 2.66 18.05
C GLN A 6 9.89 3.58 18.05
N PRO A 7 10.77 3.51 19.07
CA PRO A 7 12.02 4.27 19.06
C PRO A 7 12.94 3.78 17.94
N TYR A 8 13.46 4.72 17.14
CA TYR A 8 14.43 4.48 16.07
C TYR A 8 15.69 5.35 16.23
N PRO A 9 16.82 5.00 15.59
CA PRO A 9 18.04 5.80 15.69
C PRO A 9 17.93 7.13 14.94
N GLU A 10 18.35 8.25 15.56
CA GLU A 10 18.27 9.61 15.01
C GLU A 10 18.96 9.79 13.64
N ILE A 11 19.91 8.91 13.30
CA ILE A 11 20.60 8.93 11.99
C ILE A 11 19.65 8.67 10.81
N LEU A 12 18.53 7.96 11.03
CA LEU A 12 17.56 7.69 9.98
C LEU A 12 16.85 8.97 9.50
N ASP A 13 16.55 9.93 10.37
CA ASP A 13 15.96 11.21 9.97
C ASP A 13 16.89 11.99 9.03
N ALA A 14 18.19 11.97 9.32
CA ALA A 14 19.19 12.62 8.48
C ALA A 14 19.35 11.92 7.12
N ILE A 15 19.24 10.59 7.08
CA ILE A 15 19.22 9.80 5.83
C ILE A 15 17.95 10.10 5.02
N ALA A 16 16.78 10.15 5.66
CA ALA A 16 15.51 10.46 5.00
C ALA A 16 15.48 11.89 4.42
N ALA A 17 16.07 12.85 5.15
CA ALA A 17 16.24 14.23 4.68
C ALA A 17 17.20 14.32 3.48
N GLU A 18 18.28 13.51 3.47
CA GLU A 18 19.23 13.46 2.37
C GLU A 18 18.64 12.86 1.08
N LEU A 19 17.87 11.78 1.21
CA LEU A 19 17.22 11.09 0.09
C LEU A 19 15.95 11.80 -0.41
N GLY A 20 15.52 12.89 0.22
CA GLY A 20 14.36 13.67 -0.21
C GLY A 20 13.00 13.05 0.14
N GLY A 21 12.92 12.20 1.17
CA GLY A 21 11.69 11.52 1.55
C GLY A 21 10.67 12.43 2.26
N GLU A 22 9.64 12.89 1.55
CA GLU A 22 8.57 13.75 2.11
C GLU A 22 7.95 13.14 3.38
N SER A 23 7.37 11.95 3.26
CA SER A 23 6.97 11.10 4.39
C SER A 23 7.19 9.62 4.05
N VAL A 24 7.71 8.85 5.00
CA VAL A 24 7.84 7.38 4.91
C VAL A 24 7.46 6.76 6.25
N GLU A 25 6.71 5.67 6.20
CA GLU A 25 6.38 4.88 7.38
C GLU A 25 7.49 3.84 7.65
N LEU A 26 7.89 3.71 8.91
CA LEU A 26 8.89 2.75 9.36
C LEU A 26 8.27 1.83 10.41
N ILE A 27 8.23 0.54 10.10
CA ILE A 27 7.64 -0.48 10.97
C ILE A 27 8.73 -1.46 11.36
N PHE A 28 8.88 -1.72 12.66
CA PHE A 28 9.75 -2.78 13.15
C PHE A 28 8.95 -3.99 13.58
N VAL A 29 9.32 -5.15 13.03
CA VAL A 29 8.66 -6.43 13.25
C VAL A 29 9.65 -7.47 13.76
N ARG A 30 9.13 -8.58 14.28
CA ARG A 30 9.92 -9.76 14.68
C ARG A 30 9.84 -10.86 13.62
N GLY A 31 10.71 -11.86 13.68
CA GLY A 31 10.93 -12.82 12.61
C GLY A 31 9.70 -13.64 12.19
N GLU A 32 8.75 -13.89 13.10
CA GLU A 32 7.48 -14.57 12.78
C GLU A 32 6.53 -13.66 11.99
N GLU A 33 6.32 -12.44 12.46
CA GLU A 33 5.51 -11.43 11.78
C GLU A 33 6.09 -11.08 10.40
N MET A 34 7.42 -10.95 10.31
CA MET A 34 8.12 -10.75 9.04
C MET A 34 7.93 -11.91 8.06
N ARG A 35 7.99 -13.15 8.55
CA ARG A 35 7.71 -14.36 7.75
C ARG A 35 6.27 -14.34 7.24
N GLN A 36 5.31 -14.01 8.10
CA GLN A 36 3.90 -13.95 7.74
C GLN A 36 3.61 -12.84 6.72
N LEU A 37 4.20 -11.65 6.88
CA LEU A 37 4.07 -10.54 5.94
C LEU A 37 4.67 -10.88 4.57
N ASN A 38 5.85 -11.53 4.53
CA ASN A 38 6.47 -11.97 3.28
C ASN A 38 5.65 -13.08 2.59
N ALA A 39 5.03 -13.97 3.36
CA ALA A 39 4.10 -14.98 2.84
C ALA A 39 2.84 -14.36 2.23
N GLN A 40 2.27 -13.34 2.88
CA GLN A 40 1.07 -12.63 2.40
C GLN A 40 1.33 -11.76 1.16
N THR A 41 2.47 -11.09 1.10
CA THR A 41 2.76 -10.07 0.07
C THR A 41 3.54 -10.61 -1.13
N ARG A 42 4.43 -11.59 -0.93
CA ARG A 42 5.27 -12.19 -1.99
C ARG A 42 5.03 -13.69 -2.19
N GLY A 43 4.20 -14.33 -1.37
CA GLY A 43 3.99 -15.79 -1.41
C GLY A 43 5.15 -16.60 -0.80
N ILE A 44 6.07 -15.96 -0.07
CA ILE A 44 7.31 -16.58 0.43
C ILE A 44 7.24 -16.76 1.96
N ASP A 45 7.02 -18.00 2.42
CA ASP A 45 7.02 -18.36 3.85
C ASP A 45 8.45 -18.45 4.44
N LYS A 46 9.15 -17.32 4.41
CA LYS A 46 10.49 -17.14 5.01
C LYS A 46 10.65 -15.71 5.51
N ALA A 47 11.24 -15.53 6.69
CA ALA A 47 11.65 -14.21 7.14
C ALA A 47 12.76 -13.63 6.24
N THR A 48 12.67 -12.34 5.95
CA THR A 48 13.72 -11.54 5.28
C THR A 48 14.08 -10.35 6.18
N ASP A 49 15.08 -9.57 5.79
CA ASP A 49 15.62 -8.48 6.61
C ASP A 49 14.79 -7.19 6.52
N VAL A 50 14.34 -6.86 5.30
CA VAL A 50 13.54 -5.69 4.99
C VAL A 50 12.52 -5.98 3.89
N LEU A 51 11.36 -5.33 3.96
CA LEU A 51 10.35 -5.26 2.90
C LEU A 51 10.00 -3.79 2.67
N SER A 52 9.85 -3.41 1.40
CA SER A 52 9.43 -2.06 1.00
C SER A 52 8.11 -2.12 0.25
N PHE A 53 7.22 -1.19 0.59
CA PHE A 53 5.91 -1.04 -0.01
C PHE A 53 5.75 0.41 -0.48
N PRO A 54 6.10 0.75 -1.73
CA PRO A 54 5.82 2.07 -2.27
C PRO A 54 4.30 2.30 -2.31
N LEU A 55 3.86 3.48 -1.90
CA LEU A 55 2.49 3.94 -2.13
C LEU A 55 2.45 4.60 -3.51
N ASP A 56 1.57 4.14 -4.37
CA ASP A 56 1.21 4.85 -5.60
C ASP A 56 0.06 5.83 -5.32
N PRO A 57 0.26 7.16 -5.43
CA PRO A 57 -0.82 8.13 -5.26
C PRO A 57 -1.95 7.95 -6.29
N ALA A 58 -1.65 7.46 -7.49
CA ALA A 58 -2.63 7.20 -8.52
C ALA A 58 -3.52 5.98 -8.19
N ALA A 59 -2.97 4.97 -7.51
CA ALA A 59 -3.74 3.83 -7.04
C ALA A 59 -4.81 4.24 -6.02
N PHE A 60 -4.57 5.27 -5.20
CA PHE A 60 -5.56 5.79 -4.25
C PHE A 60 -6.55 6.77 -4.88
N ALA A 61 -6.12 7.55 -5.88
CA ALA A 61 -6.98 8.47 -6.62
C ALA A 61 -8.13 7.75 -7.37
N GLY A 62 -7.96 6.48 -7.73
CA GLY A 62 -8.99 5.65 -8.38
C GLY A 62 -10.15 5.21 -7.49
N PHE A 63 -10.07 5.38 -6.16
CA PHE A 63 -11.13 5.00 -5.22
C PHE A 63 -12.05 6.18 -4.81
N GLY A 64 -11.89 7.35 -5.45
CA GLY A 64 -12.71 8.55 -5.20
C GLY A 64 -14.07 8.58 -5.91
N GLU A 65 -14.25 7.78 -6.97
CA GLU A 65 -15.50 7.64 -7.72
C GLU A 65 -15.88 6.14 -7.81
N ASP A 66 -16.52 5.61 -6.77
CA ASP A 66 -17.76 4.82 -6.85
C ASP A 66 -18.13 4.29 -5.45
N LEU A 67 -19.00 5.01 -4.76
CA LEU A 67 -19.79 4.49 -3.63
C LEU A 67 -21.27 4.77 -3.88
N SER A 68 -21.77 4.31 -5.04
CA SER A 68 -23.20 4.31 -5.37
C SER A 68 -23.71 2.89 -5.67
N GLU A 69 -24.10 2.20 -4.60
CA GLU A 69 -25.21 1.23 -4.56
C GLU A 69 -25.27 0.14 -5.66
N GLU A 70 -24.54 -0.98 -5.50
CA GLU A 70 -25.00 -2.27 -6.08
C GLU A 70 -25.88 -3.05 -5.09
N SER A 71 -27.15 -2.64 -5.05
CA SER A 71 -28.27 -3.39 -4.51
C SER A 71 -29.27 -3.73 -5.64
N SER A 72 -28.97 -4.74 -6.47
CA SER A 72 -29.99 -5.53 -7.17
C SER A 72 -29.37 -6.84 -7.68
N ALA A 73 -29.77 -8.02 -7.21
CA ALA A 73 -31.02 -8.69 -7.58
C ALA A 73 -31.11 -9.01 -9.09
N HIS A 74 -30.37 -10.03 -9.52
CA HIS A 74 -30.43 -10.56 -10.88
C HIS A 74 -31.69 -11.43 -11.08
N GLU A 75 -32.80 -10.83 -11.52
CA GLU A 75 -33.91 -11.59 -12.11
C GLU A 75 -33.59 -11.94 -13.57
N ASN A 76 -33.80 -13.21 -13.94
CA ASN A 76 -33.95 -13.59 -15.34
C ASN A 76 -35.08 -14.62 -15.48
N SER A 77 -36.05 -14.31 -16.33
CA SER A 77 -37.25 -15.11 -16.62
C SER A 77 -37.22 -15.54 -18.09
N GLY A 78 -37.28 -16.85 -18.35
CA GLY A 78 -37.32 -17.38 -19.72
C GLY A 78 -37.22 -18.91 -19.80
N ASP A 79 -38.37 -19.59 -19.87
CA ASP A 79 -38.49 -21.05 -19.92
C ASP A 79 -37.79 -21.74 -21.12
N LYS A 80 -37.13 -22.89 -20.88
CA LYS A 80 -37.70 -24.22 -21.25
C LYS A 80 -36.85 -25.45 -20.86
N ILE A 81 -37.46 -26.30 -20.02
CA ILE A 81 -37.60 -27.77 -20.13
C ILE A 81 -36.39 -28.59 -20.64
N LEU A 82 -35.85 -29.47 -19.78
CA LEU A 82 -35.86 -30.94 -20.00
C LEU A 82 -35.61 -31.72 -18.69
N ASN A 83 -36.15 -32.94 -18.62
CA ASN A 83 -36.28 -33.74 -17.38
C ASN A 83 -35.13 -34.75 -17.20
N ALA A 84 -34.69 -35.01 -15.95
CA ALA A 84 -34.33 -36.37 -15.49
C ALA A 84 -34.14 -36.50 -13.94
N ALA A 85 -34.99 -37.32 -13.32
CA ALA A 85 -34.69 -38.33 -12.29
C ALA A 85 -34.03 -37.99 -10.91
N ASN A 86 -34.84 -38.23 -9.85
CA ASN A 86 -34.52 -38.97 -8.60
C ASN A 86 -33.51 -38.34 -7.59
N SER A 87 -33.83 -38.03 -6.33
CA SER A 87 -34.41 -38.93 -5.30
C SER A 87 -34.65 -38.18 -3.97
N ALA A 88 -35.65 -38.61 -3.17
CA ALA A 88 -35.81 -38.45 -1.69
C ALA A 88 -35.67 -37.04 -1.06
N SER A 89 -36.28 -36.68 0.07
CA SER A 89 -37.41 -37.13 0.89
C SER A 89 -37.42 -36.13 2.06
N GLU A 90 -38.61 -35.62 2.40
CA GLU A 90 -38.93 -34.94 3.68
C GLU A 90 -38.33 -33.53 3.95
N ASN A 91 -38.88 -32.67 4.82
CA ASN A 91 -40.26 -32.56 5.38
C ASN A 91 -40.57 -31.11 5.88
N THR A 92 -41.84 -30.83 6.20
CA THR A 92 -42.43 -29.73 7.04
C THR A 92 -41.88 -28.28 6.97
N GLY A 93 -42.67 -27.19 6.97
CA GLY A 93 -44.13 -27.04 6.93
C GLY A 93 -44.62 -25.60 7.28
N ALA A 94 -45.49 -25.06 6.43
CA ALA A 94 -46.66 -24.19 6.74
C ALA A 94 -46.53 -22.69 7.17
N ALA A 95 -47.56 -21.93 6.72
CA ALA A 95 -48.01 -20.56 7.08
C ALA A 95 -47.22 -19.36 6.49
N ASN A 96 -47.74 -18.65 5.47
CA ASN A 96 -48.80 -17.61 5.49
C ASN A 96 -48.32 -16.31 6.19
N SER A 97 -48.32 -15.11 5.61
CA SER A 97 -49.50 -14.47 4.99
C SER A 97 -49.18 -13.27 4.08
N ALA A 98 -50.03 -13.12 3.07
CA ALA A 98 -50.32 -11.97 2.22
C ALA A 98 -50.21 -10.53 2.79
N SER A 99 -50.00 -9.55 1.90
CA SER A 99 -51.08 -8.65 1.41
C SER A 99 -50.63 -7.24 0.96
N LYS A 100 -50.91 -6.87 -0.30
CA LYS A 100 -51.34 -5.52 -0.78
C LYS A 100 -50.34 -4.33 -0.69
N ASN A 101 -50.41 -3.28 -1.52
CA ASN A 101 -51.08 -3.04 -2.83
C ASN A 101 -50.56 -1.70 -3.42
N SER A 102 -50.27 -1.67 -4.72
CA SER A 102 -50.57 -0.58 -5.69
C SER A 102 -50.11 0.89 -5.52
N ASN A 103 -49.86 1.53 -6.68
CA ASN A 103 -50.27 2.90 -7.06
C ASN A 103 -49.42 4.10 -6.50
N THR A 104 -49.21 5.26 -7.17
CA THR A 104 -49.64 5.79 -8.51
C THR A 104 -49.08 7.22 -8.76
N MET A 105 -48.79 7.60 -10.03
CA MET A 105 -48.57 8.97 -10.62
C MET A 105 -47.30 9.76 -10.18
N ASN A 106 -46.45 10.30 -11.08
CA ASN A 106 -46.61 11.30 -12.17
C ASN A 106 -46.82 12.76 -11.71
N SER A 107 -46.34 13.68 -12.57
CA SER A 107 -46.38 15.17 -12.50
C SER A 107 -45.33 15.84 -11.57
N GLU A 108 -44.72 16.98 -11.92
CA GLU A 108 -44.93 17.90 -13.06
C GLU A 108 -43.67 18.72 -13.41
N ASN A 109 -43.64 19.30 -14.61
CA ASN A 109 -42.58 20.21 -15.07
C ASN A 109 -42.57 21.53 -14.29
N SER A 110 -41.43 22.23 -14.28
CA SER A 110 -41.45 23.70 -14.40
C SER A 110 -40.16 24.23 -15.02
N GLU A 111 -40.31 25.00 -16.10
CA GLU A 111 -39.23 25.65 -16.85
C GLU A 111 -38.79 26.96 -16.17
N GLY A 112 -37.57 27.44 -16.48
CA GLY A 112 -37.06 28.73 -16.01
C GLY A 112 -35.77 29.12 -16.71
N GLU A 113 -35.85 30.04 -17.68
CA GLU A 113 -34.71 30.49 -18.47
C GLU A 113 -33.79 31.47 -17.71
N SER A 114 -32.51 31.48 -18.12
CA SER A 114 -31.48 32.52 -17.96
C SER A 114 -31.97 33.93 -18.45
N PRO A 115 -31.24 35.06 -18.30
CA PRO A 115 -29.80 35.20 -18.00
C PRO A 115 -29.37 36.40 -17.11
N ASN A 116 -28.07 36.50 -16.81
CA ASN A 116 -27.17 37.61 -17.25
C ASN A 116 -25.80 37.56 -16.52
N ASP A 117 -24.76 38.02 -17.22
CA ASP A 117 -23.38 38.17 -16.74
C ASP A 117 -23.23 38.99 -15.46
N GLU A 118 -22.16 38.72 -14.69
CA GLU A 118 -21.00 39.63 -14.58
C GLU A 118 -19.85 38.93 -13.83
N ASN A 119 -18.65 39.18 -14.32
CA ASN A 119 -17.40 38.47 -14.06
C ASN A 119 -16.89 38.60 -12.61
N LEU A 120 -16.83 37.50 -11.85
CA LEU A 120 -15.76 37.30 -10.87
C LEU A 120 -14.94 36.06 -11.24
N LYS A 121 -13.76 36.34 -11.78
CA LYS A 121 -12.55 35.52 -11.83
C LYS A 121 -12.69 34.11 -11.26
N ASN A 122 -12.59 33.14 -12.17
CA ASN A 122 -12.22 31.77 -11.83
C ASN A 122 -10.75 31.76 -11.34
N GLU A 123 -10.53 32.22 -10.11
CA GLU A 123 -9.31 31.92 -9.36
C GLU A 123 -9.28 30.39 -9.27
N ASN A 124 -8.36 29.74 -10.00
CA ASN A 124 -8.24 28.29 -9.94
C ASN A 124 -7.94 27.90 -8.50
N PHE A 125 -8.95 27.40 -7.80
CA PHE A 125 -8.78 26.77 -6.50
C PHE A 125 -8.14 25.40 -6.78
N ASP A 126 -6.85 25.45 -7.07
CA ASP A 126 -5.96 24.31 -6.90
C ASP A 126 -5.99 23.99 -5.41
N GLY A 127 -6.98 23.19 -5.03
CA GLY A 127 -7.12 22.56 -3.73
C GLY A 127 -6.06 21.47 -3.61
N GLY A 128 -4.80 21.87 -3.82
CA GLY A 128 -3.62 21.04 -3.65
C GLY A 128 -3.72 20.42 -2.27
N ASN A 129 -3.88 19.10 -2.26
CA ASN A 129 -4.00 18.33 -1.05
C ASN A 129 -2.64 18.34 -0.34
N PHE A 130 -2.38 19.39 0.46
CA PHE A 130 -1.17 19.56 1.27
C PHE A 130 -1.07 18.56 2.46
N ALA A 131 -1.67 17.38 2.33
CA ALA A 131 -1.23 16.24 3.10
C ALA A 131 0.16 15.85 2.56
N PRO A 132 1.21 15.75 3.39
CA PRO A 132 2.53 15.35 2.92
C PRO A 132 2.43 13.98 2.27
N ALA A 133 2.98 13.82 1.05
CA ALA A 133 2.82 12.58 0.31
C ALA A 133 3.55 11.45 1.05
N LEU A 134 2.78 10.47 1.54
CA LEU A 134 3.36 9.25 2.10
C LEU A 134 3.87 8.41 0.93
N LEU A 135 5.19 8.35 0.79
CA LEU A 135 5.87 7.67 -0.32
C LEU A 135 5.73 6.15 -0.25
N GLY A 136 5.58 5.61 0.95
CA GLY A 136 5.54 4.16 1.19
C GLY A 136 5.78 3.80 2.65
N SER A 137 5.87 2.50 2.90
CA SER A 137 6.33 1.94 4.17
C SER A 137 7.55 1.03 3.98
N VAL A 138 8.43 1.04 4.99
CA VAL A 138 9.61 0.19 5.09
C VAL A 138 9.48 -0.64 6.37
N VAL A 139 9.51 -1.96 6.22
CA VAL A 139 9.31 -2.92 7.31
C VAL A 139 10.63 -3.64 7.58
N ILE A 140 11.19 -3.48 8.78
CA ILE A 140 12.51 -4.00 9.17
C ILE A 140 12.38 -5.09 10.24
N ASN A 141 13.11 -6.19 10.06
CA ASN A 141 13.14 -7.32 10.98
C ASN A 141 14.22 -7.15 12.05
N LEU A 142 13.80 -6.82 13.28
CA LEU A 142 14.69 -6.59 14.41
C LEU A 142 15.59 -7.80 14.76
N ASP A 143 15.10 -9.02 14.58
CA ASP A 143 15.84 -10.23 14.97
C ASP A 143 17.03 -10.48 14.02
N LEU A 144 16.85 -10.15 12.73
CA LEU A 144 17.93 -10.25 11.74
C LEU A 144 18.89 -9.06 11.80
N VAL A 145 18.42 -7.86 12.14
CA VAL A 145 19.29 -6.72 12.50
C VAL A 145 20.25 -7.10 13.62
N GLU A 146 19.73 -7.68 14.71
CA GLU A 146 20.53 -8.12 15.86
C GLU A 146 21.56 -9.18 15.47
N LEU A 147 21.13 -10.17 14.68
CA LEU A 147 21.99 -11.25 14.20
C LEU A 147 23.10 -10.75 13.27
N LYS A 148 22.77 -9.92 12.28
CA LYS A 148 23.73 -9.41 11.29
C LYS A 148 24.73 -8.42 11.90
N ALA A 149 24.27 -7.50 12.74
CA ALA A 149 25.15 -6.58 13.47
C ALA A 149 26.21 -7.35 14.28
N ALA A 150 25.80 -8.42 14.97
CA ALA A 150 26.72 -9.29 15.71
C ALA A 150 27.66 -10.11 14.80
N GLN A 151 27.17 -10.63 13.67
CA GLN A 151 27.97 -11.41 12.72
C GLN A 151 29.03 -10.57 11.97
N LEU A 152 28.69 -9.33 11.63
CA LEU A 152 29.52 -8.43 10.82
C LEU A 152 30.34 -7.44 11.67
N GLY A 153 30.08 -7.36 12.98
CA GLY A 153 30.88 -6.59 13.93
C GLY A 153 30.62 -5.08 13.91
N HIS A 154 29.41 -4.64 13.60
CA HIS A 154 28.99 -3.24 13.63
C HIS A 154 27.76 -3.01 14.53
N GLY A 155 27.31 -1.77 14.67
CA GLY A 155 26.15 -1.42 15.47
C GLY A 155 24.83 -1.99 14.92
N ARG A 156 23.86 -2.14 15.81
CA ARG A 156 22.45 -2.39 15.44
C ARG A 156 21.87 -1.21 14.67
N ASP A 157 22.21 0.00 15.12
CA ASP A 157 21.77 1.26 14.53
C ASP A 157 22.35 1.42 13.12
N ASP A 158 23.62 1.02 12.92
CA ASP A 158 24.27 0.99 11.61
C ASP A 158 23.56 0.04 10.63
N GLU A 159 23.21 -1.18 11.06
CA GLU A 159 22.48 -2.14 10.22
C GLU A 159 21.05 -1.67 9.93
N THR A 160 20.41 -1.05 10.92
CA THR A 160 19.07 -0.45 10.78
C THR A 160 19.11 0.70 9.77
N ALA A 161 20.13 1.55 9.82
CA ALA A 161 20.35 2.64 8.86
C ALA A 161 20.60 2.11 7.44
N LEU A 162 21.35 1.01 7.28
CA LEU A 162 21.58 0.37 5.99
C LEU A 162 20.30 -0.24 5.40
N LEU A 163 19.54 -1.00 6.20
CA LEU A 163 18.25 -1.58 5.77
C LEU A 163 17.21 -0.49 5.46
N PHE A 164 17.20 0.59 6.25
CA PHE A 164 16.34 1.74 5.98
C PHE A 164 16.74 2.49 4.70
N THR A 165 18.04 2.72 4.47
CA THR A 165 18.56 3.34 3.24
C THR A 165 18.13 2.53 2.01
N HIS A 166 18.41 1.22 2.03
CA HIS A 166 18.04 0.29 0.96
C HIS A 166 16.52 0.26 0.74
N GLY A 167 15.75 0.16 1.84
CA GLY A 167 14.29 0.11 1.78
C GLY A 167 13.67 1.40 1.24
N LEU A 168 14.19 2.57 1.65
CA LEU A 168 13.74 3.89 1.20
C LEU A 168 14.12 4.14 -0.27
N LEU A 169 15.28 3.69 -0.73
CA LEU A 169 15.64 3.76 -2.15
C LEU A 169 14.65 2.97 -3.02
N HIS A 170 14.25 1.76 -2.58
CA HIS A 170 13.18 1.02 -3.26
C HIS A 170 11.81 1.73 -3.21
N VAL A 171 11.46 2.40 -2.11
CA VAL A 171 10.24 3.23 -2.01
C VAL A 171 10.30 4.43 -2.97
N LEU A 172 11.48 5.01 -3.20
CA LEU A 172 11.72 6.09 -4.15
C LEU A 172 11.78 5.62 -5.62
N GLY A 173 11.58 4.32 -5.89
CA GLY A 173 11.58 3.76 -7.25
C GLY A 173 12.95 3.38 -7.82
N TYR A 174 14.00 3.37 -6.99
CA TYR A 174 15.28 2.77 -7.38
C TYR A 174 15.20 1.24 -7.29
N ASP A 175 15.84 0.53 -8.21
CA ASP A 175 15.84 -0.94 -8.23
C ASP A 175 17.17 -1.49 -8.75
N HIS A 176 17.98 -2.02 -7.82
CA HIS A 176 19.27 -2.61 -8.14
C HIS A 176 19.23 -3.86 -9.03
N GLU A 177 18.08 -4.53 -9.17
CA GLU A 177 17.93 -5.66 -10.10
C GLU A 177 17.71 -5.19 -11.55
N SER A 178 17.19 -3.96 -11.74
CA SER A 178 16.75 -3.44 -13.05
C SER A 178 17.49 -2.17 -13.52
N ASP A 179 18.19 -1.45 -12.63
CA ASP A 179 18.86 -0.19 -12.94
C ASP A 179 20.34 -0.32 -13.35
N ASP A 180 20.90 0.72 -13.98
CA ASP A 180 22.30 0.78 -14.41
C ASP A 180 23.29 1.00 -13.23
N GLY A 181 23.01 0.43 -12.06
CA GLY A 181 23.77 0.64 -10.81
C GLY A 181 23.48 1.96 -10.10
N GLN A 182 22.34 2.59 -10.38
CA GLN A 182 21.94 3.88 -9.81
C GLN A 182 21.65 3.76 -8.31
N MET A 183 20.88 2.74 -7.90
CA MET A 183 20.62 2.41 -6.50
C MET A 183 21.94 2.18 -5.75
N ARG A 184 22.87 1.44 -6.35
CA ARG A 184 24.20 1.16 -5.78
C ARG A 184 25.03 2.43 -5.59
N ALA A 185 25.03 3.33 -6.57
CA ALA A 185 25.70 4.63 -6.44
C ALA A 185 25.11 5.47 -5.30
N LYS A 186 23.78 5.46 -5.16
CA LYS A 186 23.06 6.15 -4.07
C LYS A 186 23.30 5.52 -2.69
N GLU A 187 23.33 4.19 -2.58
CA GLU A 187 23.75 3.52 -1.34
C GLU A 187 25.17 3.97 -0.94
N CYS A 188 26.13 3.94 -1.88
CA CYS A 188 27.51 4.36 -1.62
C CYS A 188 27.61 5.82 -1.15
N GLU A 189 26.86 6.74 -1.77
CA GLU A 189 26.81 8.16 -1.38
C GLU A 189 26.35 8.34 0.07
N ILE A 190 25.26 7.68 0.47
CA ILE A 190 24.75 7.70 1.85
C ILE A 190 25.75 7.06 2.82
N ILE A 191 26.34 5.92 2.45
CA ILE A 191 27.29 5.20 3.30
C ILE A 191 28.55 6.01 3.57
N GLU A 192 29.13 6.67 2.55
CA GLU A 192 30.27 7.56 2.74
C GLU A 192 29.90 8.79 3.58
N LYS A 193 28.73 9.39 3.33
CA LYS A 193 28.26 10.60 4.03
C LYS A 193 28.03 10.36 5.52
N PHE A 194 27.39 9.25 5.86
CA PHE A 194 27.03 8.88 7.23
C PHE A 194 28.04 7.93 7.91
N ARG A 195 29.11 7.53 7.20
CA ARG A 195 30.17 6.61 7.65
C ARG A 195 29.64 5.24 8.09
N LEU A 196 28.63 4.74 7.39
CA LEU A 196 28.03 3.45 7.65
C LEU A 196 28.97 2.29 7.24
N PRO A 197 28.71 1.05 7.70
CA PRO A 197 29.37 -0.15 7.18
C PRO A 197 29.05 -0.39 5.70
N LYS A 198 29.73 -1.38 5.09
CA LYS A 198 29.56 -1.73 3.65
C LYS A 198 28.09 -1.93 3.25
N SER A 199 27.75 -1.53 2.02
CA SER A 199 26.39 -1.58 1.45
C SER A 199 25.79 -2.99 1.42
N LEU A 200 24.45 -3.08 1.41
CA LEU A 200 23.74 -4.35 1.36
C LEU A 200 23.90 -5.02 -0.01
N ILE A 201 23.82 -4.26 -1.10
CA ILE A 201 24.07 -4.75 -2.47
C ILE A 201 25.47 -5.40 -2.55
N VAL A 202 26.51 -4.74 -2.02
CA VAL A 202 27.88 -5.27 -1.99
C VAL A 202 28.02 -6.55 -1.17
N ARG A 203 27.18 -6.79 -0.15
CA ARG A 203 27.20 -8.03 0.66
C ARG A 203 26.48 -9.18 -0.04
N THR A 204 25.40 -8.91 -0.76
CA THR A 204 24.59 -9.93 -1.44
C THR A 204 25.25 -10.38 -2.74
N GLU A 205 25.77 -9.46 -3.55
CA GLU A 205 26.50 -9.77 -4.78
C GLU A 205 27.92 -10.29 -4.51
N GLY A 206 28.57 -9.83 -3.44
CA GLY A 206 29.95 -10.16 -3.09
C GLY A 206 30.16 -11.57 -2.53
N ASN A 207 29.20 -12.48 -2.72
CA ASN A 207 29.27 -13.89 -2.32
C ASN A 207 29.37 -14.85 -3.52
N GLU A 208 29.62 -14.32 -4.71
CA GLU A 208 30.22 -15.07 -5.83
C GLU A 208 31.75 -14.92 -5.75
N GLU A 209 32.44 -16.06 -5.60
CA GLU A 209 33.86 -16.21 -5.20
C GLU A 209 34.87 -15.97 -6.35
#